data_AF-A0A930H944-F1
#
_entry.id   AF-A0A930H944-F1
#
_cell.length_a   1.000
_cell.length_b   1.000
_cell.length_c   1.000
_cell.angle_alpha   90.00
_cell.angle_beta   90.00
_cell.angle_gamma   90.00
#
_symmetry.space_group_name_H-M   'P 1'
#
loop_
_entity.id
_entity.type
_entity.pdbx_description
1 polymer ?
#
loop_
_entity_poly.entity_id
_entity_poly.type
_entity_poly.pdbx_seq_one_letter_code
_entity_poly.pdbx_strand_id
1 'polypeptide(L)'
;SEGCLPLVKKGGYFIPYKGENAEDEIASADTAIKVLGGDVEKIENPSQDKNAISGHRLIFIRKCNSTPKRFPRKPGIAKKSPIR
;
A
#
# COMPACT_ATOMS: atom_id res chain seq x y z
N SER A 1 -0.12 1.49 -5.17
CA SER A 1 0.36 0.66 -6.30
C SER A 1 0.05 -0.80 -6.05
N GLU A 2 -0.82 -1.40 -6.86
CA GLU A 2 -1.29 -2.79 -6.74
C GLU A 2 -0.14 -3.83 -6.90
N GLY A 3 0.91 -3.49 -7.63
CA GLY A 3 1.99 -4.43 -8.00
C GLY A 3 3.03 -4.73 -6.90
N CYS A 4 3.08 -3.96 -5.81
CA CYS A 4 4.15 -4.11 -4.82
C CYS A 4 3.84 -5.18 -3.76
N LEU A 5 2.58 -5.28 -3.32
CA LEU A 5 2.15 -6.25 -2.31
C LEU A 5 2.36 -7.71 -2.72
N PRO A 6 2.18 -8.12 -4.00
CA PRO A 6 2.48 -9.48 -4.44
C PRO A 6 3.95 -9.91 -4.27
N LEU A 7 4.87 -8.96 -4.23
CA LEU A 7 6.32 -9.22 -4.10
C LEU A 7 6.75 -9.41 -2.65
N VAL A 8 5.90 -9.06 -1.67
CA VAL A 8 6.20 -9.17 -0.24
C VAL A 8 5.88 -10.58 0.26
N LYS A 9 6.84 -11.20 0.96
CA LYS A 9 6.64 -12.50 1.62
C LYS A 9 5.57 -12.41 2.71
N LYS A 10 4.86 -13.52 2.98
CA LYS A 10 3.95 -13.61 4.13
C LYS A 10 4.71 -13.28 5.43
N GLY A 11 4.13 -12.43 6.27
CA GLY A 11 4.72 -11.88 7.48
C GLY A 11 5.68 -10.71 7.26
N GLY A 12 5.98 -10.34 6.02
CA GLY A 12 6.77 -9.15 5.69
C GLY A 12 5.95 -7.86 5.69
N TYR A 13 6.62 -6.74 5.39
CA TYR A 13 6.02 -5.41 5.33
C TYR A 13 6.21 -4.76 3.97
N PHE A 14 5.17 -4.08 3.51
CA PHE A 14 5.21 -3.11 2.42
C PHE A 14 5.05 -1.71 3.04
N ILE A 15 6.05 -0.84 2.86
CA ILE A 15 6.08 0.48 3.49
C ILE A 15 6.18 1.58 2.43
N PRO A 16 5.08 1.96 1.75
CA PRO A 16 5.12 3.06 0.80
C PRO A 16 5.30 4.40 1.51
N TYR A 17 6.19 5.23 0.96
CA TYR A 17 6.34 6.64 1.29
C TYR A 17 5.42 7.49 0.41
N LYS A 18 4.47 8.20 1.00
CA LYS A 18 3.42 8.96 0.30
C LYS A 18 3.36 10.39 0.82
N GLY A 19 2.89 11.32 -0.01
CA GLY A 19 2.74 12.74 0.35
C GLY A 19 1.46 13.04 1.15
N GLU A 20 1.05 14.31 1.17
CA GLU A 20 -0.06 14.84 1.98
C GLU A 20 -1.39 14.07 1.83
N ASN A 21 -1.69 13.56 0.62
CA ASN A 21 -2.91 12.82 0.28
C ASN A 21 -2.83 11.32 0.60
N ALA A 22 -1.89 10.89 1.45
CA ALA A 22 -1.69 9.49 1.78
C ALA A 22 -2.94 8.83 2.39
N GLU A 23 -3.69 9.53 3.23
CA GLU A 23 -4.86 8.95 3.91
C GLU A 23 -6.01 8.65 2.94
N ASP A 24 -6.30 9.56 2.00
CA ASP A 24 -7.32 9.36 0.96
C ASP A 24 -6.95 8.22 0.00
N GLU A 25 -5.67 8.15 -0.36
CA GLU A 25 -5.11 7.07 -1.18
C GLU A 25 -5.20 5.71 -0.47
N ILE A 26 -5.02 5.66 0.86
CA ILE A 26 -5.17 4.43 1.65
C ILE A 26 -6.63 4.02 1.72
N ALA A 27 -7.54 4.96 1.98
CA ALA A 27 -8.97 4.66 2.03
C ALA A 27 -9.46 4.05 0.70
N SER A 28 -9.01 4.62 -0.42
CA SER A 28 -9.30 4.10 -1.76
C SER A 28 -8.58 2.78 -2.10
N ALA A 29 -7.54 2.42 -1.35
CA ALA A 29 -6.73 1.21 -1.57
C ALA A 29 -6.99 0.10 -0.53
N ASP A 30 -7.80 0.34 0.51
CA ASP A 30 -8.04 -0.60 1.61
C ASP A 30 -8.53 -1.96 1.08
N THR A 31 -9.54 -1.95 0.19
CA THR A 31 -10.05 -3.18 -0.44
C THR A 31 -8.95 -3.89 -1.23
N ALA A 32 -8.15 -3.14 -1.99
CA ALA A 32 -7.06 -3.71 -2.78
C ALA A 32 -5.98 -4.34 -1.89
N ILE A 33 -5.64 -3.68 -0.78
CA ILE A 33 -4.68 -4.16 0.22
C ILE A 33 -5.18 -5.49 0.78
N LYS A 34 -6.44 -5.55 1.22
CA LYS A 34 -7.09 -6.76 1.75
C LYS A 34 -7.15 -7.89 0.74
N VAL A 35 -7.57 -7.61 -0.50
CA VAL A 35 -7.64 -8.60 -1.60
C VAL A 35 -6.27 -9.18 -1.92
N LEU A 36 -5.22 -8.37 -1.84
CA LEU A 36 -3.83 -8.80 -2.03
C LEU A 36 -3.23 -9.44 -0.77
N GLY A 37 -3.99 -9.60 0.31
CA GLY A 37 -3.55 -10.25 1.55
C GLY A 37 -2.67 -9.37 2.44
N GLY A 38 -2.72 -8.05 2.26
CA GLY A 38 -2.12 -7.07 3.16
C GLY A 38 -3.14 -6.53 4.18
N ASP A 39 -2.62 -5.90 5.23
CA ASP A 39 -3.39 -5.20 6.26
C ASP A 39 -2.63 -3.94 6.70
N VAL A 40 -3.32 -2.81 6.88
CA VAL A 40 -2.68 -1.54 7.28
C VAL A 40 -2.51 -1.54 8.80
N GLU A 41 -1.25 -1.65 9.26
CA GLU A 41 -0.93 -1.75 10.68
C GLU A 41 -0.68 -0.37 11.32
N LYS A 42 -0.03 0.55 10.60
CA LYS A 42 0.31 1.88 11.12
C LYS A 42 0.50 2.90 10.01
N ILE A 43 0.23 4.17 10.30
CA ILE A 43 0.64 5.31 9.47
C ILE A 43 1.52 6.21 10.34
N GLU A 44 2.75 6.45 9.92
CA GLU A 44 3.73 7.28 10.61
C GLU A 44 4.02 8.54 9.81
N ASN A 45 4.14 9.66 10.50
CA ASN A 45 4.66 10.88 9.93
C ASN A 45 6.16 10.94 10.24
N PRO A 46 7.06 10.73 9.26
CA PRO A 46 8.50 10.77 9.50
C PRO A 46 9.03 12.18 9.86
N SER A 47 8.19 13.21 9.73
CA SER A 47 8.59 14.59 9.98
C SER A 47 8.45 14.95 11.47
N GLN A 48 9.52 14.74 12.24
CA GLN A 48 9.77 15.48 13.49
C GLN A 48 10.65 16.73 13.25
N ASP A 49 11.10 16.95 12.01
CA ASP A 49 12.08 17.97 11.65
C ASP A 49 11.40 19.14 10.95
N LYS A 50 11.64 20.37 11.42
CA LYS A 50 10.99 21.59 10.89
C LYS A 50 11.33 21.88 9.40
N ASN A 51 12.34 21.20 8.85
CA ASN A 51 12.78 21.29 7.45
C ASN A 51 12.35 20.11 6.57
N ALA A 52 11.72 19.07 7.12
CA ALA A 52 11.27 17.94 6.33
C ALA A 52 10.02 18.31 5.53
N ILE A 53 9.92 17.77 4.31
CA ILE A 53 8.82 18.03 3.38
C ILE A 53 7.51 17.70 4.10
N SER A 54 6.78 18.75 4.48
CA SER A 54 5.59 18.63 5.30
C SER A 54 4.53 17.79 4.57
N GLY A 55 3.83 16.92 5.30
CA GLY A 55 2.74 16.11 4.76
C GLY A 55 3.10 14.70 4.29
N HIS A 56 4.39 14.33 4.20
CA HIS A 56 4.74 12.95 3.88
C HIS A 56 4.43 11.97 5.03
N ARG A 57 4.04 10.75 4.67
CA ARG A 57 3.67 9.65 5.57
C ARG A 57 4.27 8.32 5.10
N LEU A 58 4.70 7.51 6.06
CA LEU A 58 5.09 6.10 5.89
C LEU A 58 3.92 5.23 6.32
N ILE A 59 3.47 4.34 5.44
CA ILE A 59 2.30 3.49 5.69
C ILE A 59 2.80 2.07 5.89
N PHE A 60 2.62 1.48 7.05
CA PHE A 60 3.04 0.12 7.35
C PHE A 60 1.94 -0.85 6.97
N ILE A 61 2.16 -1.60 5.89
CA ILE A 61 1.21 -2.61 5.42
C ILE A 61 1.82 -3.99 5.65
N ARG A 62 1.27 -4.76 6.58
CA ARG A 62 1.74 -6.11 6.90
C ARG A 62 1.13 -7.11 5.94
N LYS A 63 1.95 -8.05 5.46
CA LYS A 63 1.51 -9.14 4.59
C LYS A 63 0.95 -10.30 5.43
N CYS A 64 -0.33 -10.23 5.76
CA CYS A 64 -0.99 -11.25 6.59
C CYS A 64 -1.22 -12.56 5.83
N ASN A 65 -1.57 -12.50 4.54
CA ASN A 65 -1.91 -13.65 3.72
C ASN A 65 -1.16 -13.69 2.40
N SER A 66 -1.10 -14.88 1.79
CA SER A 66 -0.56 -15.05 0.44
C SER A 66 -1.45 -14.34 -0.57
N THR A 67 -0.83 -13.69 -1.55
CA THR A 67 -1.56 -13.07 -2.66
C THR A 67 -2.30 -14.15 -3.47
N PRO A 68 -3.57 -13.96 -3.82
CA PRO A 68 -4.27 -14.89 -4.71
C PRO A 68 -3.56 -15.03 -6.06
N LYS A 69 -3.55 -16.24 -6.65
CA LYS A 69 -2.87 -16.55 -7.93
C LYS A 69 -3.32 -15.70 -9.13
N ARG A 70 -4.47 -15.03 -9.02
CA ARG A 70 -4.99 -14.09 -10.04
C ARG A 70 -4.16 -12.79 -10.11
N PHE A 71 -3.31 -12.54 -9.12
CA PHE A 71 -2.47 -11.34 -9.03
C PHE A 71 -0.97 -11.69 -9.09
N PRO A 72 -0.13 -10.79 -9.63
CA PRO A 72 -0.50 -9.54 -10.29
C PRO A 72 -1.24 -9.79 -11.61
N ARG A 73 -2.21 -8.92 -11.93
CA ARG A 73 -2.95 -9.01 -13.20
C ARG A 73 -2.02 -8.67 -14.36
N LYS A 74 -2.38 -9.13 -15.57
CA LYS A 74 -1.61 -8.78 -16.78
C LYS A 74 -1.45 -7.25 -16.89
N PRO A 75 -0.26 -6.76 -17.29
CA PRO A 75 0.00 -5.34 -17.47
C PRO A 75 -1.07 -4.70 -18.36
N GLY A 76 -1.59 -3.54 -17.95
CA GLY A 76 -2.70 -2.84 -18.63
C GLY A 76 -4.10 -3.13 -18.06
N ILE A 77 -4.37 -4.33 -17.54
CA ILE A 77 -5.67 -4.66 -16.91
C ILE A 77 -5.79 -3.96 -15.55
N ALA A 78 -4.70 -3.90 -14.79
CA ALA A 78 -4.66 -3.22 -13.49
C ALA A 78 -5.01 -1.73 -13.58
N LYS A 79 -4.67 -1.08 -14.71
CA LYS A 79 -4.99 0.33 -14.96
C LYS A 79 -6.42 0.54 -15.47
N LYS A 80 -6.96 -0.42 -16.23
CA LYS A 80 -8.33 -0.36 -16.80
C LYS A 80 -9.43 -0.70 -15.79
N SER A 81 -9.14 -1.54 -14.80
CA SER A 81 -10.11 -1.95 -13.80
C SER A 81 -9.42 -1.97 -12.43
N PRO A 82 -9.18 -0.81 -11.80
CA PRO A 82 -8.52 -0.77 -10.50
C PRO A 82 -9.32 -1.54 -9.45
N ILE A 83 -8.63 -2.25 -8.56
CA ILE A 83 -9.27 -2.77 -7.34
C ILE A 83 -9.45 -1.54 -6.43
N ARG A 84 -10.68 -1.20 -6.10
CA ARG A 84 -11.05 -0.18 -5.12
C ARG A 84 -11.82 -0.83 -4.00
#